data_AF-A0A2J8TCX3-F1
#
_entry.id   AF-A0A2J8TCX3-F1
#
_cell.length_a   1.000
_cell.length_b   1.000
_cell.length_c   1.000
_cell.angle_alpha   90.00
_cell.angle_beta   90.00
_cell.angle_gamma   90.00
#
_symmetry.space_group_name_H-M   'P 1'
#
loop_
_entity.id
_entity.type
_entity.pdbx_description
1 polymer ?
#
loop_
_entity_poly.entity_id
_entity_poly.type
_entity_poly.pdbx_seq_one_letter_code
_entity_poly.pdbx_strand_id
1 'polypeptide(L)'
;MTAEDSIAAMSSDSAAGSSAKVPEGVAGAPNEAALLALMERTGYSMVQENGQRKYGGPPPGWEGPHPQRGCEVFVGKIPRDVYEDELVPVFEAVGRIYELRLMMDFDGKNRGYAFVMYCHKHEAKRAVRELNNYEIRPGRLLGVCCSVDNCRLFIGGIPKMKKREEILEEIAKVTEGVLDVIVYASAADKMKN
;
A
#
# COMPACT_ATOMS: atom_id res chain seq x y z
N MET A 1 64.53 22.52 -16.61
CA MET A 1 64.01 22.22 -17.96
C MET A 1 64.35 20.77 -18.20
N THR A 2 63.47 19.77 -18.15
CA THR A 2 62.03 19.69 -18.42
C THR A 2 61.48 18.36 -17.88
N ALA A 3 60.22 18.40 -17.46
CA ALA A 3 59.20 17.34 -17.45
C ALA A 3 59.39 16.08 -16.56
N GLU A 4 58.51 16.03 -15.56
CA GLU A 4 57.97 14.86 -14.86
C GLU A 4 57.25 13.93 -15.85
N ASP A 5 57.28 12.62 -15.63
CA ASP A 5 56.10 11.80 -15.92
C ASP A 5 56.07 10.52 -15.07
N SER A 6 54.93 10.37 -14.41
CA SER A 6 54.62 9.33 -13.43
C SER A 6 54.09 8.08 -14.13
N ILE A 7 54.53 6.90 -13.66
CA ILE A 7 54.00 5.62 -14.13
C ILE A 7 52.65 5.37 -13.47
N ALA A 8 51.57 5.52 -14.24
CA ALA A 8 50.21 5.18 -13.84
C ALA A 8 50.03 3.66 -13.75
N ALA A 9 49.60 3.19 -12.58
CA ALA A 9 49.14 1.83 -12.37
C ALA A 9 47.82 1.61 -13.11
N MET A 10 47.81 0.59 -13.95
CA MET A 10 46.66 0.06 -14.67
C MET A 10 45.83 -0.80 -13.71
N SER A 11 44.80 -0.19 -13.12
CA SER A 11 43.74 -0.91 -12.41
C SER A 11 42.59 -1.17 -13.38
N SER A 12 42.39 -2.45 -13.69
CA SER A 12 41.23 -2.95 -14.41
C SER A 12 39.98 -2.80 -13.54
N ASP A 13 39.18 -1.78 -13.82
CA ASP A 13 37.87 -1.60 -13.20
C ASP A 13 36.87 -2.53 -13.91
N SER A 14 36.78 -3.76 -13.40
CA SER A 14 35.72 -4.69 -13.76
C SER A 14 34.43 -4.14 -13.19
N ALA A 15 33.60 -3.55 -14.05
CA ALA A 15 32.23 -3.16 -13.73
C ALA A 15 31.48 -4.35 -13.12
N ALA A 16 31.38 -4.36 -11.79
CA ALA A 16 30.56 -5.29 -11.06
C ALA A 16 29.10 -4.94 -11.36
N GLY A 17 28.50 -5.66 -12.30
CA GLY A 17 27.07 -5.68 -12.50
C GLY A 17 26.40 -5.98 -11.16
N SER A 18 25.68 -5.00 -10.63
CA SER A 18 24.81 -5.19 -9.48
C SER A 18 23.73 -6.17 -9.89
N SER A 19 23.94 -7.45 -9.55
CA SER A 19 22.93 -8.49 -9.68
C SER A 19 21.76 -8.08 -8.79
N ALA A 20 20.74 -7.46 -9.40
CA ALA A 20 19.52 -7.08 -8.72
C ALA A 20 18.86 -8.35 -8.21
N LYS A 21 18.98 -8.59 -6.90
CA LYS A 21 18.21 -9.64 -6.24
C LYS A 21 16.73 -9.32 -6.46
N VAL A 22 16.03 -10.20 -7.17
CA VAL A 22 14.59 -10.09 -7.36
C VAL A 22 13.95 -10.01 -5.97
N PRO A 23 13.17 -8.96 -5.67
CA PRO A 23 12.46 -8.85 -4.39
C PRO A 23 11.54 -10.06 -4.23
N GLU A 24 11.58 -10.69 -3.07
CA GLU A 24 10.85 -11.93 -2.74
C GLU A 24 9.33 -11.82 -2.99
N GLY A 25 8.78 -10.59 -3.07
CA GLY A 25 7.37 -10.33 -3.38
C GLY A 25 6.98 -10.31 -4.86
N VAL A 26 7.92 -10.38 -5.80
CA VAL A 26 7.67 -10.31 -7.26
C VAL A 26 8.05 -11.60 -7.99
N ALA A 27 8.93 -12.40 -7.40
CA ALA A 27 9.45 -13.63 -8.00
C ALA A 27 8.32 -14.63 -8.32
N GLY A 28 8.23 -15.05 -9.58
CA GLY A 28 7.24 -16.04 -10.03
C GLY A 28 5.87 -15.47 -10.39
N ALA A 29 5.69 -14.16 -10.35
CA ALA A 29 4.48 -13.52 -10.90
C ALA A 29 4.48 -13.61 -12.44
N PRO A 30 3.31 -13.79 -13.09
CA PRO A 30 3.23 -13.89 -14.55
C PRO A 30 3.72 -12.63 -15.29
N ASN A 31 3.74 -11.49 -14.59
CA ASN A 31 4.14 -10.17 -15.06
C ASN A 31 5.44 -9.65 -14.41
N GLU A 32 6.31 -10.55 -13.94
CA GLU A 32 7.55 -10.22 -13.21
C GLU A 32 8.41 -9.14 -13.89
N ALA A 33 8.63 -9.24 -15.21
CA ALA A 33 9.43 -8.25 -15.94
C ALA A 33 8.80 -6.85 -15.94
N ALA A 34 7.47 -6.75 -16.05
CA ALA A 34 6.75 -5.48 -16.00
C ALA A 34 6.79 -4.86 -14.60
N LEU A 35 6.68 -5.70 -13.56
CA LEU A 35 6.77 -5.28 -12.17
C LEU A 35 8.18 -4.79 -11.82
N LEU A 36 9.23 -5.47 -12.29
CA LEU A 36 10.63 -5.01 -12.12
C LEU A 36 10.86 -3.65 -12.81
N ALA A 37 10.39 -3.50 -14.05
CA ALA A 37 10.50 -2.23 -14.78
C ALA A 37 9.74 -1.09 -14.08
N LEU A 38 8.57 -1.39 -13.49
CA LEU A 38 7.82 -0.44 -12.70
C LEU A 38 8.60 0.02 -11.46
N MET A 39 9.21 -0.92 -10.73
CA MET A 39 10.02 -0.61 -9.54
C MET A 39 11.25 0.22 -9.89
N GLU A 40 11.94 -0.11 -10.98
CA GLU A 40 13.10 0.66 -11.45
C GLU A 40 12.71 2.08 -11.87
N ARG A 41 11.62 2.22 -12.63
CA ARG A 41 11.12 3.52 -13.09
C ARG A 41 10.71 4.44 -11.95
N THR A 42 10.06 3.89 -10.93
CA THR A 42 9.40 4.68 -9.88
C THR A 42 10.24 4.78 -8.61
N GLY A 43 11.17 3.85 -8.39
CA GLY A 43 11.93 3.70 -7.16
C GLY A 43 11.13 3.09 -6.00
N TYR A 44 9.89 2.66 -6.23
CA TYR A 44 9.02 2.08 -5.20
C TYR A 44 9.42 0.62 -4.93
N SER A 45 9.29 0.20 -3.67
CA SER A 45 9.41 -1.20 -3.27
C SER A 45 8.12 -1.97 -3.60
N MET A 46 8.25 -3.29 -3.75
CA MET A 46 7.12 -4.21 -3.84
C MET A 46 7.31 -5.38 -2.89
N VAL A 47 6.32 -5.63 -2.03
CA VAL A 47 6.39 -6.65 -0.98
C VAL A 47 5.08 -7.44 -0.95
N GLN A 48 5.16 -8.76 -0.87
CA GLN A 48 3.98 -9.63 -0.75
C GLN A 48 3.88 -10.21 0.67
N GLU A 49 2.79 -9.93 1.37
CA GLU A 49 2.54 -10.32 2.76
C GLU A 49 1.07 -10.70 2.96
N ASN A 50 0.81 -11.83 3.62
CA ASN A 50 -0.54 -12.23 4.07
C ASN A 50 -1.64 -12.17 2.99
N GLY A 51 -1.30 -12.54 1.74
CA GLY A 51 -2.24 -12.48 0.61
C GLY A 51 -2.50 -11.06 0.09
N GLN A 52 -1.56 -10.14 0.31
CA GLN A 52 -1.58 -8.78 -0.26
C GLN A 52 -0.23 -8.54 -0.92
N ARG A 53 -0.23 -7.93 -2.10
CA ARG A 53 0.98 -7.39 -2.71
C ARG A 53 0.92 -5.87 -2.63
N LYS A 54 1.91 -5.30 -1.96
CA LYS A 54 2.00 -3.89 -1.61
C LYS A 54 3.05 -3.24 -2.51
N TYR A 55 2.66 -2.20 -3.21
CA TYR A 55 3.53 -1.30 -3.95
C TYR A 55 3.69 -0.01 -3.13
N GLY A 56 4.93 0.30 -2.73
CA GLY A 56 5.25 1.47 -1.93
C GLY A 56 5.10 1.29 -0.42
N GLY A 57 4.61 2.35 0.22
CA GLY A 57 4.54 2.51 1.66
C GLY A 57 5.89 2.91 2.26
N PRO A 58 6.38 4.16 2.12
CA PRO A 58 5.89 5.39 1.50
C PRO A 58 6.55 5.66 0.11
N PRO A 59 6.28 6.79 -0.56
CA PRO A 59 7.02 7.18 -1.77
C PRO A 59 8.54 7.35 -1.53
N PRO A 60 9.41 7.15 -2.55
CA PRO A 60 10.83 7.42 -2.43
C PRO A 60 11.11 8.86 -2.01
N GLY A 61 11.92 9.03 -0.97
CA GLY A 61 12.22 10.35 -0.39
C GLY A 61 11.05 11.02 0.34
N TRP A 62 10.03 10.27 0.76
CA TRP A 62 8.94 10.84 1.55
C TRP A 62 9.34 11.05 3.01
N GLU A 63 9.33 12.32 3.43
CA GLU A 63 9.59 12.73 4.82
C GLU A 63 8.32 13.18 5.56
N GLY A 64 7.16 13.14 4.88
CA GLY A 64 5.89 13.54 5.45
C GLY A 64 5.30 12.50 6.42
N PRO A 65 4.29 12.88 7.21
CA PRO A 65 3.57 11.90 8.03
C PRO A 65 2.84 10.89 7.13
N HIS A 66 2.45 9.76 7.71
CA HIS A 66 1.56 8.81 7.06
C HIS A 66 0.24 9.50 6.65
N PRO A 67 -0.31 9.25 5.45
CA PRO A 67 -1.57 9.84 5.02
C PRO A 67 -2.69 9.59 6.02
N GLN A 68 -3.50 10.62 6.23
CA GLN A 68 -4.62 10.61 7.15
C GLN A 68 -5.86 9.94 6.53
N ARG A 69 -6.89 9.72 7.36
CA ARG A 69 -8.17 9.14 6.90
C ARG A 69 -8.79 9.91 5.74
N GLY A 70 -9.32 9.13 4.80
CA GLY A 70 -9.91 9.64 3.56
C GLY A 70 -8.90 9.96 2.47
N CYS A 71 -7.62 9.60 2.64
CA CYS A 71 -6.64 9.55 1.56
C CYS A 71 -6.66 8.21 0.81
N GLU A 72 -7.44 7.23 1.25
CA GLU A 72 -7.55 5.91 0.62
C GLU A 72 -8.81 5.77 -0.23
N VAL A 73 -8.69 5.10 -1.38
CA VAL A 73 -9.80 4.66 -2.21
C VAL A 73 -9.83 3.14 -2.29
N PHE A 74 -11.04 2.58 -2.30
CA PHE A 74 -11.28 1.19 -2.66
C PHE A 74 -11.44 1.10 -4.17
N VAL A 75 -10.76 0.11 -4.77
CA VAL A 75 -10.82 -0.19 -6.19
C VAL A 75 -11.34 -1.61 -6.34
N GLY A 76 -12.51 -1.78 -6.92
CA GLY A 76 -13.14 -3.08 -7.17
C GLY A 76 -13.37 -3.34 -8.65
N LYS A 77 -13.93 -4.52 -8.95
CA LYS A 77 -14.18 -5.00 -10.32
C LYS A 77 -12.89 -5.08 -11.16
N ILE A 78 -11.75 -5.29 -10.50
CA ILE A 78 -10.47 -5.48 -11.18
C ILE A 78 -10.52 -6.84 -11.88
N PRO A 79 -10.24 -6.91 -13.20
CA PRO A 79 -10.08 -8.19 -13.89
C PRO A 79 -8.98 -9.05 -13.24
N ARG A 80 -9.15 -10.38 -13.23
CA ARG A 80 -8.24 -11.33 -12.54
C ARG A 80 -6.82 -11.39 -13.14
N ASP A 81 -6.64 -10.79 -14.31
CA ASP A 81 -5.41 -10.69 -15.09
C ASP A 81 -4.78 -9.29 -15.06
N VAL A 82 -5.42 -8.32 -14.40
CA VAL A 82 -4.89 -6.95 -14.24
C VAL A 82 -4.15 -6.82 -12.91
N TYR A 83 -2.94 -6.28 -12.95
CA TYR A 83 -2.05 -6.17 -11.79
C TYR A 83 -1.46 -4.75 -11.66
N GLU A 84 -0.50 -4.57 -10.76
CA GLU A 84 0.09 -3.28 -10.40
C GLU A 84 0.76 -2.57 -11.58
N ASP A 85 1.34 -3.30 -12.52
CA ASP A 85 1.93 -2.74 -13.74
C ASP A 85 0.92 -1.99 -14.60
N GLU A 86 -0.35 -2.39 -14.57
CA GLU A 86 -1.44 -1.71 -15.28
C GLU A 86 -2.20 -0.73 -14.37
N LEU A 87 -2.37 -1.05 -13.09
CA LEU A 87 -3.10 -0.21 -12.14
C LEU A 87 -2.30 1.04 -11.76
N VAL A 88 -1.01 0.91 -11.45
CA VAL A 88 -0.19 2.05 -10.99
C VAL A 88 -0.18 3.20 -11.99
N PRO A 89 0.02 2.99 -13.32
CA PRO A 89 -0.07 4.05 -14.32
C PRO A 89 -1.40 4.82 -14.33
N VAL A 90 -2.51 4.12 -14.09
CA VAL A 90 -3.84 4.75 -14.08
C VAL A 90 -4.04 5.60 -12.83
N PHE A 91 -3.67 5.08 -11.66
CA PHE A 91 -3.85 5.80 -10.39
C PHE A 91 -2.81 6.90 -10.16
N GLU A 92 -1.59 6.75 -10.70
CA GLU A 92 -0.53 7.77 -10.62
C GLU A 92 -0.85 9.02 -11.46
N ALA A 93 -1.67 8.88 -12.50
CA ALA A 93 -2.16 10.01 -13.31
C ALA A 93 -3.03 10.99 -12.50
N VAL A 94 -3.66 10.54 -11.42
CA VAL A 94 -4.47 11.40 -10.54
C VAL A 94 -3.62 12.13 -9.51
N GLY A 95 -2.64 11.44 -8.90
CA GLY A 95 -1.85 11.97 -7.81
C GLY A 95 -0.77 10.99 -7.34
N ARG A 96 0.07 11.46 -6.41
CA ARG A 96 1.18 10.63 -5.91
C ARG A 96 0.63 9.51 -5.03
N ILE A 97 0.83 8.28 -5.48
CA ILE A 97 0.45 7.08 -4.71
C ILE A 97 1.40 6.96 -3.52
N TYR A 98 0.85 6.90 -2.31
CA TYR A 98 1.60 6.59 -1.11
C TYR A 98 1.83 5.08 -0.98
N GLU A 99 0.76 4.32 -1.18
CA GLU A 99 0.76 2.86 -1.13
C GLU A 99 -0.37 2.32 -2.02
N LEU A 100 -0.13 1.26 -2.78
CA LEU A 100 -1.16 0.46 -3.44
C LEU A 100 -1.09 -0.96 -2.89
N ARG A 101 -2.24 -1.50 -2.45
CA ARG A 101 -2.36 -2.86 -1.92
C ARG A 101 -3.31 -3.66 -2.79
N LEU A 102 -2.76 -4.55 -3.62
CA LEU A 102 -3.54 -5.50 -4.42
C LEU A 102 -3.76 -6.78 -3.61
N MET A 103 -5.01 -7.21 -3.48
CA MET A 103 -5.34 -8.41 -2.74
C MET A 103 -5.13 -9.62 -3.64
N MET A 104 -4.39 -10.63 -3.17
CA MET A 104 -3.93 -11.77 -3.94
C MET A 104 -4.47 -13.08 -3.36
N ASP A 105 -4.82 -14.02 -4.22
CA ASP A 105 -5.11 -15.40 -3.87
C ASP A 105 -3.83 -16.25 -3.87
N PHE A 106 -3.91 -17.42 -3.23
CA PHE A 106 -2.79 -18.36 -3.15
C PHE A 106 -2.41 -18.97 -4.51
N ASP A 107 -3.30 -18.89 -5.50
CA ASP A 107 -3.06 -19.32 -6.88
C ASP A 107 -2.31 -18.27 -7.72
N GLY A 108 -1.92 -17.14 -7.12
CA GLY A 108 -1.20 -16.05 -7.77
C GLY A 108 -2.08 -15.06 -8.53
N LYS A 109 -3.41 -15.27 -8.59
CA LYS A 109 -4.33 -14.28 -9.19
C LYS A 109 -4.70 -13.20 -8.18
N ASN A 110 -5.06 -12.02 -8.67
CA ASN A 110 -5.66 -11.00 -7.79
C ASN A 110 -7.09 -11.41 -7.37
N ARG A 111 -7.59 -10.84 -6.28
CA ARG A 111 -8.94 -11.07 -5.71
C ARG A 111 -10.02 -10.16 -6.29
N GLY A 112 -9.70 -9.37 -7.32
CA GLY A 112 -10.62 -8.46 -7.99
C GLY A 112 -10.81 -7.11 -7.28
N TYR A 113 -10.00 -6.82 -6.27
CA TYR A 113 -10.00 -5.52 -5.59
C TYR A 113 -8.62 -5.14 -5.03
N ALA A 114 -8.43 -3.83 -4.84
CA ALA A 114 -7.24 -3.21 -4.30
C ALA A 114 -7.61 -1.98 -3.45
N PHE A 115 -6.64 -1.51 -2.67
CA PHE A 115 -6.70 -0.22 -1.99
C PHE A 115 -5.58 0.66 -2.53
N VAL A 116 -5.91 1.92 -2.78
CA VAL A 116 -4.91 2.93 -3.21
C VAL A 116 -4.95 4.08 -2.21
N MET A 117 -3.86 4.22 -1.47
CA MET A 117 -3.62 5.34 -0.57
C MET A 117 -2.86 6.42 -1.33
N TYR A 118 -3.38 7.64 -1.35
CA TYR A 118 -2.70 8.81 -1.87
C TYR A 118 -1.96 9.57 -0.76
N CYS A 119 -0.98 10.39 -1.14
CA CYS A 119 -0.34 11.30 -0.20
C CYS A 119 -1.33 12.31 0.40
N HIS A 120 -2.34 12.75 -0.39
CA HIS A 120 -3.29 13.78 0.03
C HIS A 120 -4.75 13.41 -0.23
N LYS A 121 -5.63 13.91 0.66
CA LYS A 121 -7.08 13.65 0.63
C LYS A 121 -7.78 14.15 -0.63
N HIS A 122 -7.28 15.24 -1.23
CA HIS A 122 -7.88 15.79 -2.45
C HIS A 122 -7.62 14.89 -3.67
N GLU A 123 -6.48 14.18 -3.71
CA GLU A 123 -6.12 13.21 -4.75
C GLU A 123 -7.07 11.99 -4.69
N ALA A 124 -7.33 11.46 -3.49
CA ALA A 124 -8.30 10.38 -3.29
C ALA A 124 -9.71 10.77 -3.77
N LYS A 125 -10.18 11.97 -3.42
CA LYS A 125 -11.48 12.48 -3.90
C LYS A 125 -11.51 12.64 -5.42
N ARG A 126 -10.40 13.05 -6.03
CA ARG A 126 -10.27 13.15 -7.49
C ARG A 126 -10.32 11.77 -8.14
N ALA A 127 -9.61 10.78 -7.58
CA ALA A 127 -9.60 9.41 -8.09
C ALA A 127 -11.01 8.81 -8.14
N VAL A 128 -11.83 9.03 -7.11
CA VAL A 128 -13.23 8.59 -7.11
C VAL A 128 -14.06 9.25 -8.23
N ARG A 129 -13.80 10.52 -8.55
CA ARG A 129 -14.52 11.22 -9.62
C ARG A 129 -14.03 10.86 -11.03
N GLU A 130 -12.72 10.72 -11.19
CA GLU A 130 -12.05 10.58 -12.48
C GLU A 130 -11.91 9.11 -12.91
N LEU A 131 -11.71 8.19 -11.97
CA LEU A 131 -11.40 6.79 -12.26
C LEU A 131 -12.55 5.81 -11.98
N ASN A 132 -13.64 6.27 -11.37
CA ASN A 132 -14.82 5.41 -11.26
C ASN A 132 -15.45 5.20 -12.63
N ASN A 133 -15.70 3.95 -13.00
CA ASN A 133 -16.03 3.49 -14.34
C ASN A 133 -14.92 3.70 -15.39
N TYR A 134 -13.65 3.79 -14.96
CA TYR A 134 -12.52 3.77 -15.90
C TYR A 134 -12.42 2.41 -16.61
N GLU A 135 -12.32 2.44 -17.93
CA GLU A 135 -12.21 1.23 -18.75
C GLU A 135 -10.74 0.76 -18.82
N ILE A 136 -10.38 -0.20 -17.97
CA ILE A 136 -9.01 -0.75 -17.92
C ILE A 136 -8.75 -1.76 -19.05
N ARG A 137 -9.80 -2.45 -19.48
CA ARG A 137 -9.80 -3.39 -20.61
C ARG A 137 -11.12 -3.21 -21.37
N PRO A 138 -11.20 -3.59 -22.65
CA PRO A 138 -12.45 -3.49 -23.42
C PRO A 138 -13.64 -4.12 -22.68
N GLY A 139 -14.65 -3.32 -22.36
CA GLY A 139 -15.85 -3.72 -21.62
C GLY A 139 -15.66 -4.00 -20.12
N ARG A 140 -14.49 -3.67 -19.54
CA ARG A 140 -14.19 -3.88 -18.11
C ARG A 140 -13.92 -2.55 -17.42
N LEU A 141 -14.91 -2.13 -16.63
CA LEU A 141 -14.90 -0.87 -15.90
C LEU A 141 -14.49 -1.08 -14.43
N LEU A 142 -13.55 -0.29 -13.95
CA LEU A 142 -13.16 -0.25 -12.54
C LEU A 142 -14.28 0.41 -11.70
N GLY A 143 -14.53 -0.13 -10.51
CA GLY A 143 -15.35 0.55 -9.50
C GLY A 143 -14.43 1.25 -8.51
N VAL A 144 -14.51 2.58 -8.42
CA VAL A 144 -13.68 3.36 -7.48
C VAL A 144 -14.58 4.12 -6.52
N CYS A 145 -14.39 3.93 -5.22
CA CYS A 145 -15.11 4.65 -4.18
C CYS A 145 -14.19 5.01 -3.01
N CYS A 146 -14.64 5.94 -2.15
CA CYS A 146 -13.91 6.26 -0.93
C CYS A 146 -13.74 4.98 -0.10
N SER A 147 -12.51 4.72 0.39
CA SER A 147 -12.31 3.63 1.33
C SER A 147 -13.08 3.92 2.61
N VAL A 148 -13.68 2.87 3.19
CA VAL A 148 -14.43 2.96 4.44
C VAL A 148 -13.61 2.28 5.51
N ASP A 149 -12.83 3.06 6.26
CA ASP A 149 -12.01 2.54 7.33
C ASP A 149 -12.91 2.13 8.51
N ASN A 150 -13.24 0.83 8.63
CA ASN A 150 -13.91 0.32 9.82
C ASN A 150 -12.89 0.12 10.96
N CYS A 151 -12.38 1.23 11.49
CA CYS A 151 -11.41 1.25 12.58
C CYS A 151 -12.09 1.04 13.94
N ARG A 152 -12.95 0.03 14.03
CA ARG A 152 -13.61 -0.37 15.26
C ARG A 152 -13.21 -1.80 15.58
N LEU A 153 -12.39 -1.96 16.61
CA LEU A 153 -12.04 -3.27 17.14
C LEU A 153 -13.04 -3.67 18.23
N PHE A 154 -13.55 -4.90 18.15
CA PHE A 154 -14.36 -5.49 19.22
C PHE A 154 -13.47 -6.39 20.08
N ILE A 155 -13.32 -6.02 21.35
CA ILE A 155 -12.49 -6.75 22.32
C ILE A 155 -13.42 -7.45 23.31
N GLY A 156 -13.41 -8.77 23.28
CA GLY A 156 -14.13 -9.62 24.25
C GLY A 156 -13.27 -9.94 25.47
N GLY A 157 -13.89 -10.56 26.49
CA GLY A 157 -13.15 -11.05 27.67
C GLY A 157 -12.68 -9.98 28.65
N ILE A 158 -13.10 -8.72 28.46
CA ILE A 158 -12.80 -7.65 29.42
C ILE A 158 -13.60 -7.90 30.71
N PRO A 159 -12.95 -7.91 31.88
CA PRO A 159 -13.65 -8.08 33.14
C PRO A 159 -14.69 -6.97 33.40
N LYS A 160 -15.90 -7.36 33.83
CA LYS A 160 -17.07 -6.44 33.96
C LYS A 160 -16.87 -5.25 34.91
N MET A 161 -15.88 -5.33 35.81
CA MET A 161 -15.56 -4.27 36.76
C MET A 161 -14.65 -3.18 36.18
N LYS A 162 -13.96 -3.44 35.06
CA LYS A 162 -13.08 -2.45 34.45
C LYS A 162 -13.90 -1.34 33.79
N LYS A 163 -13.52 -0.10 34.09
CA LYS A 163 -14.15 1.10 33.53
C LYS A 163 -13.52 1.49 32.19
N ARG A 164 -14.20 2.38 31.46
CA ARG A 164 -13.74 2.89 30.17
C ARG A 164 -12.30 3.42 30.24
N GLU A 165 -12.00 4.20 31.28
CA GLU A 165 -10.72 4.88 31.44
C GLU A 165 -9.57 3.87 31.63
N GLU A 166 -9.78 2.86 32.46
CA GLU A 166 -8.82 1.77 32.68
C GLU A 166 -8.62 0.93 31.41
N ILE A 167 -9.69 0.67 30.65
CA ILE A 167 -9.60 -0.07 29.38
C ILE A 167 -8.81 0.75 28.36
N LEU A 168 -9.10 2.05 28.26
CA LEU A 168 -8.39 2.95 27.35
C LEU A 168 -6.90 3.01 27.69
N GLU A 169 -6.55 3.15 28.97
CA GLU A 169 -5.16 3.17 29.43
C GLU A 169 -4.42 1.86 29.11
N GLU A 170 -5.07 0.70 29.31
CA GLU A 170 -4.46 -0.60 28.96
C GLU A 170 -4.29 -0.79 27.45
N ILE A 171 -5.28 -0.40 26.63
CA ILE A 171 -5.17 -0.54 25.16
C ILE A 171 -4.09 0.42 24.63
N ALA A 172 -3.99 1.63 25.18
CA ALA A 172 -2.98 2.61 24.80
C ALA A 172 -1.54 2.12 25.02
N LYS A 173 -1.31 1.16 25.94
CA LYS A 173 0.01 0.55 26.15
C LYS A 173 0.45 -0.37 25.01
N VAL A 174 -0.50 -0.92 24.25
CA VAL A 174 -0.24 -1.94 23.20
C VAL A 174 -0.58 -1.45 21.80
N THR A 175 -1.32 -0.34 21.66
CA THR A 175 -1.76 0.18 20.37
C THR A 175 -1.83 1.70 20.43
N GLU A 176 -1.16 2.35 19.49
CA GLU A 176 -1.23 3.81 19.32
C GLU A 176 -2.50 4.22 18.56
N GLY A 177 -2.94 5.48 18.71
CA GLY A 177 -4.03 6.04 17.92
C GLY A 177 -5.45 5.62 18.33
N VAL A 178 -5.64 5.09 19.55
CA VAL A 178 -6.98 4.82 20.10
C VAL A 178 -7.70 6.14 20.37
N LEU A 179 -8.83 6.37 19.69
CA LEU A 179 -9.58 7.62 19.79
C LEU A 179 -10.67 7.59 20.87
N ASP A 180 -11.38 6.46 21.01
CA ASP A 180 -12.46 6.30 21.98
C ASP A 180 -12.67 4.81 22.32
N VAL A 181 -13.27 4.55 23.48
CA VAL A 181 -13.65 3.22 23.97
C VAL A 181 -15.11 3.23 24.39
N ILE A 182 -15.92 2.35 23.79
CA ILE A 182 -17.32 2.15 24.15
C ILE A 182 -17.46 0.82 24.89
N VAL A 183 -17.91 0.87 26.14
CA VAL A 183 -18.07 -0.31 27.00
C VAL A 183 -19.54 -0.75 27.02
N TYR A 184 -19.76 -2.01 26.65
CA TYR A 184 -21.05 -2.69 26.74
C TYR A 184 -21.08 -3.54 28.00
N ALA A 185 -21.98 -3.24 28.94
CA ALA A 185 -22.14 -4.02 30.18
C ALA A 185 -22.71 -5.43 29.89
N SER A 186 -23.36 -5.59 28.74
CA SER A 186 -23.89 -6.84 28.21
C SER A 186 -23.78 -6.83 26.69
N ALA A 187 -23.45 -7.98 26.08
CA ALA A 187 -23.42 -8.13 24.62
C ALA A 187 -24.80 -7.96 23.96
N ALA A 188 -25.88 -7.96 24.74
CA ALA A 188 -27.25 -7.73 24.28
C ALA A 188 -27.63 -6.24 24.17
N ASP A 189 -26.89 -5.33 24.82
CA ASP A 189 -27.25 -3.91 24.91
C ASP A 189 -26.78 -3.13 23.67
N LYS A 190 -27.53 -3.23 22.56
CA LYS A 190 -27.24 -2.50 21.32
C LYS A 190 -27.56 -1.00 21.35
N MET A 191 -28.05 -0.47 22.48
CA MET A 191 -28.49 0.94 22.60
C MET A 191 -27.36 1.98 22.51
N LYS A 192 -26.09 1.57 22.62
CA LYS A 192 -24.92 2.46 22.58
C LYS A 192 -24.11 2.36 21.28
N ASN A 193 -24.71 1.81 20.22
CA ASN A 193 -24.06 1.64 18.91
C ASN A 193 -23.95 2.93 18.11
#